data_AF-A0A522A350-F1
#
_entry.id   AF-A0A522A350-F1
#
_cell.length_a   1.000
_cell.length_b   1.000
_cell.length_c   1.000
_cell.angle_alpha   90.00
_cell.angle_beta   90.00
_cell.angle_gamma   90.00
#
_symmetry.space_group_name_H-M   'P 1'
#
loop_
_entity.id
_entity.type
_entity.pdbx_description
1 polymer ?
#
loop_
_entity_poly.entity_id
_entity_poly.type
_entity_poly.pdbx_seq_one_letter_code
_entity_poly.pdbx_strand_id
1 'polypeptide(L)'
;MRIAVIGTGYVGLVSGACFSEFGVDVVCVDKDESKIARLKAGEIPIYEPGLDDLVHSNAEAGRLTFTSNLPEAVKGVDAVFIAVGTPSRRGDGHADLSYVYGAAGEIAQALTGYAVVVTKSTVPVGTGREVQRIIKAARPDLEFDVASNPEFLREGSAINDFMRPDRIVIGAETDRAQKIMRQLYRVLYLIETPILFTRLETSELIKYAANTFLATK
;
A
#
# COMPACT_ATOMS: atom_id res chain seq x y z
N MET A 1 3.26 -13.57 -8.18
CA MET A 1 3.39 -12.09 -8.11
C MET A 1 3.82 -11.80 -6.70
N ARG A 2 4.85 -10.97 -6.52
CA ARG A 2 5.38 -10.64 -5.19
C ARG A 2 5.27 -9.15 -4.92
N ILE A 3 4.79 -8.76 -3.74
CA ILE A 3 4.70 -7.36 -3.34
C ILE A 3 5.32 -7.13 -1.96
N ALA A 4 5.82 -5.92 -1.75
CA ALA A 4 6.17 -5.44 -0.42
C ALA A 4 5.15 -4.38 0.04
N VAL A 5 4.76 -4.39 1.32
CA VAL A 5 3.86 -3.38 1.92
C VAL A 5 4.58 -2.72 3.08
N ILE A 6 4.95 -1.46 2.93
CA ILE A 6 5.64 -0.65 3.94
C ILE A 6 4.61 0.02 4.85
N GLY A 7 4.71 -0.26 6.14
CA GLY A 7 3.77 0.12 7.18
C GLY A 7 2.87 -1.06 7.55
N THR A 8 2.87 -1.42 8.84
CA THR A 8 1.97 -2.45 9.40
C THR A 8 0.96 -1.85 10.38
N GLY A 9 0.56 -0.60 10.13
CA GLY A 9 -0.65 -0.03 10.72
C GLY A 9 -1.91 -0.63 10.08
N TYR A 10 -3.07 -0.05 10.42
CA TYR A 10 -4.37 -0.56 9.97
C TYR A 10 -4.46 -0.83 8.46
N VAL A 11 -4.19 0.19 7.64
CA VAL A 11 -4.25 0.08 6.17
C VAL A 11 -3.27 -0.96 5.64
N GLY A 12 -2.01 -0.90 6.07
CA GLY A 12 -0.95 -1.74 5.52
C GLY A 12 -1.12 -3.21 5.91
N LEU A 13 -1.47 -3.49 7.16
CA LEU A 13 -1.66 -4.86 7.64
C LEU A 13 -2.89 -5.51 6.99
N VAL A 14 -4.04 -4.82 6.97
CA VAL A 14 -5.25 -5.34 6.32
C VAL A 14 -5.01 -5.56 4.82
N SER A 15 -4.39 -4.59 4.13
CA SER A 15 -4.10 -4.72 2.71
C SER A 15 -3.15 -5.89 2.43
N GLY A 16 -2.09 -6.03 3.23
CA GLY A 16 -1.13 -7.11 3.07
C GLY A 16 -1.77 -8.50 3.26
N ALA A 17 -2.59 -8.65 4.30
CA ALA A 17 -3.32 -9.90 4.55
C ALA A 17 -4.36 -10.22 3.48
N CYS A 18 -5.08 -9.21 2.96
CA CYS A 18 -6.05 -9.45 1.90
C CYS A 18 -5.39 -9.73 0.53
N PHE A 19 -4.24 -9.12 0.25
CA PHE A 19 -3.48 -9.46 -0.96
C PHE A 19 -2.93 -10.89 -0.91
N SER A 20 -2.45 -11.36 0.26
CA SER A 20 -1.99 -12.74 0.39
C SER A 20 -3.14 -13.75 0.24
N GLU A 21 -4.35 -13.37 0.66
CA GLU A 21 -5.57 -14.14 0.40
C GLU A 21 -5.93 -14.23 -1.10
N PHE A 22 -5.59 -13.21 -1.90
CA PHE A 22 -5.68 -13.28 -3.37
C PHE A 22 -4.60 -14.18 -4.01
N GLY A 23 -3.75 -14.83 -3.22
CA GLY A 23 -2.67 -15.70 -3.68
C GLY A 23 -1.40 -14.96 -4.07
N VAL A 24 -1.24 -13.70 -3.62
CA VAL A 24 -0.02 -12.90 -3.86
C VAL A 24 1.01 -13.23 -2.78
N ASP A 25 2.29 -13.29 -3.15
CA ASP A 25 3.37 -13.40 -2.17
C ASP A 25 3.63 -12.01 -1.55
N VAL A 26 3.27 -11.83 -0.29
CA VAL A 26 3.31 -10.54 0.40
C VAL A 26 4.37 -10.53 1.49
N VAL A 27 5.18 -9.47 1.51
CA VAL A 27 6.04 -9.13 2.65
C VAL A 27 5.64 -7.78 3.22
N CYS A 28 5.18 -7.79 4.47
CA CYS A 28 4.87 -6.59 5.25
C CYS A 28 6.12 -6.11 5.99
N VAL A 29 6.41 -4.81 5.87
CA VAL A 29 7.63 -4.18 6.40
C VAL A 29 7.27 -3.07 7.38
N ASP A 30 7.92 -3.06 8.55
CA ASP A 30 7.80 -1.98 9.53
C ASP A 30 9.15 -1.78 10.23
N LYS A 31 9.45 -0.54 10.61
CA LYS A 31 10.69 -0.23 11.34
C LYS A 31 10.61 -0.62 12.80
N ASP A 32 9.39 -0.76 13.34
CA ASP A 32 9.18 -1.21 14.70
C ASP A 32 9.43 -2.72 14.81
N GLU A 33 10.64 -3.09 15.20
CA GLU A 33 11.04 -4.50 15.38
C GLU A 33 10.18 -5.23 16.40
N SER A 34 9.69 -4.53 17.44
CA SER A 34 8.83 -5.13 18.45
C SER A 34 7.47 -5.51 17.85
N LYS A 35 6.92 -4.64 17.00
CA LYS A 35 5.68 -4.92 16.26
C LYS A 35 5.86 -6.06 15.27
N ILE A 36 6.99 -6.11 14.55
CA ILE A 36 7.31 -7.23 13.66
C ILE A 36 7.45 -8.54 14.43
N ALA A 37 8.11 -8.55 15.59
CA ALA A 37 8.23 -9.75 16.42
C ALA A 37 6.86 -10.27 16.88
N ARG A 38 5.96 -9.36 17.30
CA ARG A 38 4.58 -9.67 17.68
C ARG A 38 3.78 -10.25 16.50
N LEU A 39 3.84 -9.62 15.33
CA LEU A 39 3.17 -10.12 14.13
C LEU A 39 3.67 -11.52 13.71
N LYS A 40 4.98 -11.77 13.83
CA LYS A 40 5.55 -13.12 13.59
C LYS A 40 5.08 -14.16 14.61
N ALA A 41 4.73 -13.73 15.83
CA ALA A 41 4.15 -14.59 16.86
C ALA A 41 2.63 -14.76 16.71
N GLY A 42 2.01 -14.17 15.67
CA GLY A 42 0.56 -14.19 15.47
C GLY A 42 -0.21 -13.18 16.31
N GLU A 43 0.47 -12.24 16.98
CA GLU A 43 -0.17 -11.18 17.75
C GLU A 43 -0.47 -9.96 16.87
N ILE A 44 -1.75 -9.71 16.60
CA ILE A 44 -2.19 -8.59 15.79
C ILE A 44 -2.29 -7.31 16.64
N PRO A 45 -1.62 -6.19 16.24
CA PRO A 45 -1.53 -4.98 17.05
C PRO A 45 -2.75 -4.05 16.93
N ILE A 46 -3.77 -4.45 16.16
CA ILE A 46 -4.99 -3.68 15.89
C ILE A 46 -6.21 -4.59 16.04
N TYR A 47 -7.39 -3.99 16.24
CA TYR A 47 -8.64 -4.74 16.22
C TYR A 47 -9.31 -4.60 14.86
N GLU A 48 -9.47 -5.71 14.14
CA GLU A 48 -10.26 -5.81 12.92
C GLU A 48 -10.87 -7.22 12.85
N PRO A 49 -12.22 -7.37 12.79
CA PRO A 49 -12.86 -8.68 12.84
C PRO A 49 -12.37 -9.63 11.73
N GLY A 50 -11.80 -10.78 12.13
CA GLY A 50 -11.30 -11.82 11.22
C GLY A 50 -9.85 -11.63 10.75
N LEU A 51 -9.16 -10.56 11.16
CA LEU A 51 -7.78 -10.31 10.75
C LEU A 51 -6.79 -11.32 11.32
N ASP A 52 -6.99 -11.76 12.57
CA ASP A 52 -6.13 -12.76 13.22
C ASP A 52 -6.08 -14.06 12.39
N ASP A 53 -7.25 -14.59 12.03
CA ASP A 53 -7.37 -15.82 11.22
C ASP A 53 -6.79 -15.64 9.81
N LEU A 54 -7.02 -14.48 9.19
CA LEU A 54 -6.53 -14.17 7.85
C LEU A 54 -4.99 -14.09 7.80
N VAL A 55 -4.40 -13.43 8.80
CA VAL A 55 -2.94 -13.34 8.93
C VAL A 55 -2.35 -14.71 9.24
N HIS A 56 -2.91 -15.44 10.20
CA HIS A 56 -2.43 -16.75 10.60
C HIS A 56 -2.44 -17.73 9.42
N SER A 57 -3.57 -17.91 8.75
CA SER A 57 -3.72 -18.84 7.62
C SER A 57 -2.78 -18.51 6.44
N ASN A 58 -2.60 -17.23 6.10
CA ASN A 58 -1.72 -16.84 5.01
C ASN A 58 -0.23 -16.89 5.39
N ALA A 59 0.11 -16.72 6.69
CA ALA A 59 1.46 -16.94 7.18
C ALA A 59 1.82 -18.44 7.17
N GLU A 60 0.92 -19.31 7.62
CA GLU A 60 1.10 -20.77 7.56
C GLU A 60 1.24 -21.27 6.12
N ALA A 61 0.47 -20.67 5.19
CA ALA A 61 0.57 -20.99 3.76
C ALA A 61 1.83 -20.41 3.07
N GLY A 62 2.67 -19.66 3.80
CA GLY A 62 3.90 -19.06 3.28
C GLY A 62 3.70 -17.87 2.33
N ARG A 63 2.48 -17.34 2.22
CA ARG A 63 2.15 -16.20 1.34
C ARG A 63 2.23 -14.84 2.04
N LEU A 64 2.23 -14.80 3.37
CA LEU A 64 2.38 -13.57 4.15
C LEU A 64 3.58 -13.67 5.08
N THR A 65 4.48 -12.71 4.98
CA THR A 65 5.68 -12.63 5.82
C THR A 65 5.86 -11.22 6.38
N PHE A 66 6.56 -11.11 7.51
CA PHE A 66 6.84 -9.86 8.20
C PHE A 66 8.35 -9.66 8.37
N THR A 67 8.86 -8.45 8.17
CA THR A 67 10.28 -8.15 8.39
C THR A 67 10.51 -6.68 8.70
N SER A 68 11.62 -6.35 9.37
CA SER A 68 12.13 -4.98 9.47
C SER A 68 13.19 -4.68 8.40
N ASN A 69 13.61 -5.68 7.62
CA ASN A 69 14.63 -5.57 6.58
C ASN A 69 14.01 -5.21 5.22
N LEU A 70 13.95 -3.92 4.91
CA LEU A 70 13.42 -3.43 3.64
C LEU A 70 14.22 -3.94 2.40
N PRO A 71 15.57 -3.91 2.37
CA PRO A 71 16.36 -4.46 1.25
C PRO A 71 16.02 -5.90 0.89
N GLU A 72 15.78 -6.75 1.89
CA GLU A 72 15.35 -8.13 1.66
C GLU A 72 13.91 -8.20 1.13
N ALA A 73 13.02 -7.38 1.70
CA ALA A 73 11.60 -7.36 1.35
C ALA A 73 11.34 -6.95 -0.10
N VAL A 74 12.08 -5.96 -0.62
CA VAL A 74 11.88 -5.44 -1.99
C VAL A 74 12.62 -6.23 -3.06
N LYS A 75 13.30 -7.33 -2.70
CA LYS A 75 14.04 -8.14 -3.67
C LYS A 75 13.08 -8.91 -4.58
N GLY A 76 13.11 -8.58 -5.88
CA GLY A 76 12.32 -9.26 -6.91
C GLY A 76 10.80 -9.03 -6.79
N VAL A 77 10.39 -7.92 -6.20
CA VAL A 77 8.98 -7.53 -6.10
C VAL A 77 8.48 -6.88 -7.39
N ASP A 78 7.22 -7.13 -7.72
CA ASP A 78 6.52 -6.48 -8.82
C ASP A 78 6.00 -5.09 -8.42
N ALA A 79 5.66 -4.90 -7.15
CA ALA A 79 5.18 -3.64 -6.59
C ALA A 79 5.60 -3.44 -5.12
N VAL A 80 5.77 -2.18 -4.72
CA VAL A 80 6.06 -1.76 -3.34
C VAL A 80 5.01 -0.74 -2.90
N PHE A 81 4.18 -1.11 -1.93
CA PHE A 81 3.14 -0.25 -1.38
C PHE A 81 3.67 0.59 -0.23
N ILE A 82 3.45 1.90 -0.28
CA ILE A 82 3.65 2.82 0.84
C ILE A 82 2.29 2.99 1.53
N ALA A 83 2.15 2.39 2.71
CA ALA A 83 0.95 2.38 3.54
C ALA A 83 1.25 2.89 4.97
N VAL A 84 2.19 3.83 5.08
CA VAL A 84 2.55 4.50 6.34
C VAL A 84 1.55 5.59 6.69
N GLY A 85 1.51 5.98 7.97
CA GLY A 85 0.61 7.03 8.45
C GLY A 85 0.95 8.41 7.87
N THR A 86 -0.09 9.22 7.68
CA THR A 86 0.00 10.63 7.27
C THR A 86 -0.76 11.52 8.27
N PRO A 87 -0.33 11.55 9.55
CA PRO A 87 -1.04 12.31 10.57
C PRO A 87 -1.03 13.81 10.27
N SER A 88 -1.94 14.56 10.89
CA SER A 88 -1.88 16.02 10.83
C SER A 88 -0.62 16.54 11.52
N ARG A 89 0.12 17.39 10.81
CA ARG A 89 1.27 18.12 11.35
C ARG A 89 0.81 19.05 12.46
N ARG A 90 1.58 19.05 13.56
CA ARG A 90 1.33 19.95 14.69
C ARG A 90 1.52 21.40 14.24
N GLY A 91 0.51 22.23 14.49
CA GLY A 91 0.56 23.68 14.27
C GLY A 91 -0.36 24.14 13.15
N ASP A 92 -0.22 23.58 11.95
CA ASP A 92 -0.92 24.07 10.75
C ASP A 92 -1.91 23.07 10.14
N GLY A 93 -1.98 21.84 10.68
CA GLY A 93 -2.99 20.85 10.28
C GLY A 93 -2.75 20.20 8.91
N HIS A 94 -1.68 20.57 8.21
CA HIS A 94 -1.30 19.94 6.95
C HIS A 94 -0.94 18.45 7.16
N ALA A 95 -1.07 17.62 6.12
CA ALA A 95 -0.63 16.23 6.19
C ALA A 95 0.90 16.15 6.40
N ASP A 96 1.34 15.38 7.39
CA ASP A 96 2.75 15.06 7.57
C ASP A 96 3.16 13.95 6.59
N LEU A 97 3.95 14.34 5.59
CA LEU A 97 4.44 13.45 4.53
C LEU A 97 5.86 12.93 4.80
N SER A 98 6.46 13.24 5.95
CA SER A 98 7.82 12.83 6.29
C SER A 98 8.00 11.31 6.22
N TYR A 99 7.02 10.53 6.69
CA TYR A 99 7.04 9.07 6.62
C TYR A 99 6.96 8.54 5.18
N VAL A 100 6.12 9.14 4.34
CA VAL A 100 5.96 8.76 2.93
C VAL A 100 7.25 9.04 2.16
N TYR A 101 7.82 10.23 2.35
CA TYR A 101 9.07 10.63 1.68
C TYR A 101 10.29 9.86 2.20
N GLY A 102 10.32 9.56 3.50
CA GLY A 102 11.33 8.67 4.09
C GLY A 102 11.27 7.27 3.46
N ALA A 103 10.07 6.69 3.37
CA ALA A 103 9.87 5.39 2.71
C ALA A 103 10.31 5.43 1.23
N ALA A 104 9.98 6.49 0.49
CA ALA A 104 10.44 6.67 -0.89
C ALA A 104 11.98 6.70 -1.00
N GLY A 105 12.65 7.44 -0.11
CA GLY A 105 14.11 7.48 -0.06
C GLY A 105 14.74 6.11 0.23
N GLU A 106 14.17 5.35 1.15
CA GLU A 106 14.63 4.00 1.49
C GLU A 106 14.39 3.00 0.36
N ILE A 107 13.24 3.07 -0.33
CA ILE A 107 12.96 2.28 -1.52
C ILE A 107 14.02 2.54 -2.60
N ALA A 108 14.39 3.80 -2.84
CA ALA A 108 15.44 4.14 -3.80
C ALA A 108 16.75 3.41 -3.49
N GLN A 109 17.16 3.34 -2.23
CA GLN A 109 18.41 2.66 -1.84
C GLN A 109 18.29 1.13 -1.91
N ALA A 110 17.11 0.59 -1.62
CA ALA A 110 16.88 -0.84 -1.48
C ALA A 110 16.53 -1.55 -2.79
N LEU A 111 15.85 -0.88 -3.72
CA LEU A 111 15.30 -1.50 -4.92
C LEU A 111 16.41 -1.80 -5.95
N THR A 112 16.45 -3.06 -6.39
CA THR A 112 17.49 -3.58 -7.30
C THR A 112 16.97 -3.95 -8.69
N GLY A 113 15.66 -3.96 -8.90
CA GLY A 113 15.02 -4.23 -10.18
C GLY A 113 13.80 -3.33 -10.38
N TYR A 114 13.14 -3.47 -11.52
CA TYR A 114 11.92 -2.71 -11.78
C TYR A 114 10.79 -3.14 -10.82
N ALA A 115 10.10 -2.15 -10.25
CA ALA A 115 8.84 -2.33 -9.54
C ALA A 115 7.94 -1.11 -9.72
N VAL A 116 6.65 -1.27 -9.45
CA VAL A 116 5.71 -0.14 -9.30
C VAL A 116 5.71 0.31 -7.84
N VAL A 117 6.06 1.56 -7.57
CA VAL A 117 5.97 2.16 -6.23
C VAL A 117 4.58 2.76 -6.06
N VAL A 118 3.78 2.18 -5.18
CA VAL A 118 2.35 2.46 -5.05
C VAL A 118 2.08 3.22 -3.74
N THR A 119 1.63 4.47 -3.84
CA THR A 119 1.17 5.21 -2.68
C THR A 119 -0.25 4.81 -2.33
N LYS A 120 -0.42 4.14 -1.18
CA LYS A 120 -1.73 3.76 -0.61
C LYS A 120 -2.13 4.65 0.56
N SER A 121 -1.16 5.25 1.25
CA SER A 121 -1.38 6.30 2.24
C SER A 121 -2.27 7.41 1.67
N THR A 122 -3.13 7.99 2.52
CA THR A 122 -3.92 9.17 2.13
C THR A 122 -2.99 10.38 2.07
N VAL A 123 -2.74 10.88 0.86
CA VAL A 123 -1.76 11.94 0.60
C VAL A 123 -2.36 13.08 -0.25
N PRO A 124 -1.96 14.34 -0.03
CA PRO A 124 -2.39 15.46 -0.86
C PRO A 124 -2.00 15.27 -2.33
N VAL A 125 -2.74 15.95 -3.21
CA VAL A 125 -2.50 15.95 -4.66
C VAL A 125 -1.07 16.42 -4.98
N GLY A 126 -0.38 15.69 -5.85
CA GLY A 126 1.00 15.93 -6.27
C GLY A 126 2.04 15.08 -5.52
N THR A 127 1.65 14.37 -4.46
CA THR A 127 2.59 13.57 -3.65
C THR A 127 3.24 12.44 -4.46
N GLY A 128 2.52 11.79 -5.37
CA GLY A 128 3.06 10.75 -6.24
C GLY A 128 4.17 11.26 -7.16
N ARG A 129 4.07 12.51 -7.63
CA ARG A 129 5.14 13.18 -8.40
C ARG A 129 6.36 13.44 -7.52
N GLU A 130 6.13 13.85 -6.28
CA GLU A 130 7.21 14.10 -5.34
C GLU A 130 7.94 12.81 -4.94
N VAL A 131 7.21 11.72 -4.73
CA VAL A 131 7.79 10.36 -4.55
C VAL A 131 8.65 9.98 -5.76
N GLN A 132 8.14 10.18 -6.98
CA GLN A 132 8.89 9.93 -8.20
C GLN A 132 10.18 10.76 -8.26
N ARG A 133 10.10 12.05 -7.90
CA ARG A 133 11.24 12.98 -7.88
C ARG A 133 12.29 12.55 -6.86
N ILE A 134 11.88 12.19 -5.64
CA ILE A 134 12.78 11.74 -4.56
C ILE A 134 13.55 10.50 -5.00
N ILE A 135 12.85 9.50 -5.53
CA ILE A 135 13.48 8.24 -5.95
C ILE A 135 14.45 8.50 -7.12
N LYS A 136 14.04 9.27 -8.14
CA LYS A 136 14.91 9.60 -9.28
C LYS A 136 16.11 10.45 -8.90
N ALA A 137 15.99 11.36 -7.94
CA ALA A 137 17.11 12.17 -7.47
C ALA A 137 18.16 11.30 -6.76
N ALA A 138 17.73 10.31 -5.97
CA ALA A 138 18.62 9.39 -5.27
C ALA A 138 19.22 8.31 -6.19
N ARG A 139 18.44 7.83 -7.18
CA ARG A 139 18.83 6.78 -8.13
C ARG A 139 18.32 7.09 -9.55
N PRO A 140 19.07 7.91 -10.31
CA PRO A 140 18.69 8.25 -11.68
C PRO A 140 18.60 7.04 -12.62
N ASP A 141 19.44 6.03 -12.35
CA ASP A 141 19.58 4.77 -13.08
C ASP A 141 18.45 3.77 -12.84
N LEU A 142 17.72 3.91 -11.73
CA LEU A 142 16.68 2.96 -11.35
C LEU A 142 15.46 3.09 -12.28
N GLU A 143 15.07 1.99 -12.93
CA GLU A 143 13.80 1.91 -13.64
C GLU A 143 12.67 1.56 -12.66
N PHE A 144 11.63 2.39 -12.62
CA PHE A 144 10.43 2.17 -11.82
C PHE A 144 9.29 3.03 -12.37
N ASP A 145 8.06 2.67 -12.01
CA ASP A 145 6.89 3.51 -12.18
C ASP A 145 6.31 3.88 -10.82
N VAL A 146 5.54 4.97 -10.76
CA VAL A 146 4.75 5.32 -9.58
C VAL A 146 3.26 5.12 -9.87
N ALA A 147 2.52 4.72 -8.84
CA ALA A 147 1.07 4.67 -8.87
C ALA A 147 0.46 5.26 -7.59
N SER A 148 -0.74 5.81 -7.71
CA SER A 148 -1.60 6.17 -6.58
C SER A 148 -2.72 5.13 -6.50
N ASN A 149 -2.88 4.47 -5.37
CA ASN A 149 -3.97 3.52 -5.14
C ASN A 149 -4.54 3.71 -3.73
N PRO A 150 -5.36 4.76 -3.54
CA PRO A 150 -5.92 5.06 -2.24
C PRO A 150 -6.79 3.91 -1.74
N GLU A 151 -6.92 3.82 -0.43
CA GLU A 151 -7.82 2.90 0.25
C GLU A 151 -9.17 3.57 0.55
N PHE A 152 -10.25 2.80 0.73
CA PHE A 152 -11.57 3.31 1.13
C PHE A 152 -12.16 2.44 2.24
N LEU A 153 -11.30 1.95 3.13
CA LEU A 153 -11.62 0.99 4.17
C LEU A 153 -12.21 1.71 5.38
N ARG A 154 -13.20 1.09 6.02
CA ARG A 154 -13.72 1.56 7.32
C ARG A 154 -13.18 0.70 8.45
N GLU A 155 -12.77 1.34 9.54
CA GLU A 155 -12.35 0.65 10.74
C GLU A 155 -13.46 -0.28 11.28
N GLY A 156 -13.14 -1.54 11.55
CA GLY A 156 -14.09 -2.57 11.98
C GLY A 156 -14.81 -3.32 10.85
N SER A 157 -14.56 -2.99 9.58
CA SER A 157 -15.12 -3.69 8.40
C SER A 157 -14.18 -3.68 7.18
N ALA A 158 -12.91 -3.38 7.39
CA ALA A 158 -11.93 -3.20 6.33
C ALA A 158 -11.64 -4.47 5.55
N ILE A 159 -11.68 -5.66 6.15
CA ILE A 159 -11.53 -6.90 5.38
C ILE A 159 -12.65 -7.01 4.36
N ASN A 160 -13.90 -6.81 4.78
CA ASN A 160 -15.03 -6.84 3.85
C ASN A 160 -14.95 -5.73 2.79
N ASP A 161 -14.61 -4.50 3.19
CA ASP A 161 -14.46 -3.37 2.27
C ASP A 161 -13.33 -3.60 1.25
N PHE A 162 -12.27 -4.33 1.63
CA PHE A 162 -11.17 -4.68 0.73
C PHE A 162 -11.52 -5.82 -0.22
N MET A 163 -12.19 -6.85 0.29
CA MET A 163 -12.53 -8.07 -0.47
C MET A 163 -13.76 -7.87 -1.37
N ARG A 164 -14.61 -6.89 -1.07
CA ARG A 164 -15.80 -6.53 -1.84
C ARG A 164 -15.94 -5.01 -2.00
N PRO A 165 -14.97 -4.35 -2.65
CA PRO A 165 -15.00 -2.89 -2.77
C PRO A 165 -16.01 -2.46 -3.83
N ASP A 166 -16.63 -1.29 -3.64
CA ASP A 166 -17.50 -0.68 -4.66
C ASP A 166 -16.74 -0.38 -5.95
N ARG A 167 -15.45 -0.05 -5.82
CA ARG A 167 -14.51 0.31 -6.90
C ARG A 167 -13.08 0.28 -6.39
N ILE A 168 -12.14 0.09 -7.32
CA ILE A 168 -10.70 0.27 -7.08
C ILE A 168 -10.23 1.46 -7.91
N VAL A 169 -9.63 2.45 -7.26
CA VAL A 169 -9.08 3.64 -7.93
C VAL A 169 -7.57 3.47 -8.07
N ILE A 170 -7.05 3.63 -9.28
CA ILE A 170 -5.63 3.49 -9.58
C ILE A 170 -5.17 4.63 -10.50
N GLY A 171 -4.41 5.57 -9.96
CA GLY A 171 -3.65 6.51 -10.76
C GLY A 171 -2.36 5.85 -11.27
N ALA A 172 -2.25 5.56 -12.56
CA ALA A 172 -1.06 4.97 -13.17
C ALA A 172 -0.97 5.35 -14.66
N GLU A 173 0.14 5.96 -15.07
CA GLU A 173 0.25 6.59 -16.40
C GLU A 173 0.97 5.74 -17.46
N THR A 174 1.56 4.60 -17.08
CA THR A 174 2.23 3.69 -18.02
C THR A 174 1.47 2.37 -18.16
N ASP A 175 1.47 1.80 -19.37
CA ASP A 175 0.87 0.49 -19.62
C ASP A 175 1.48 -0.62 -18.75
N ARG A 176 2.79 -0.51 -18.45
CA ARG A 176 3.51 -1.47 -17.61
C ARG A 176 2.98 -1.44 -16.18
N ALA A 177 2.85 -0.25 -15.59
CA ALA A 177 2.27 -0.09 -14.25
C ALA A 177 0.80 -0.53 -14.21
N GLN A 178 -0.01 -0.14 -15.21
CA GLN A 178 -1.41 -0.55 -15.28
C GLN A 178 -1.59 -2.07 -15.39
N LYS A 179 -0.73 -2.77 -16.16
CA LYS A 179 -0.76 -4.23 -16.27
C LYS A 179 -0.47 -4.91 -14.94
N ILE A 180 0.57 -4.46 -14.22
CA ILE A 180 0.94 -5.01 -12.89
C ILE A 180 -0.19 -4.78 -11.88
N MET A 181 -0.71 -3.56 -11.82
CA MET A 181 -1.81 -3.22 -10.92
C MET A 181 -3.11 -3.98 -11.25
N ARG A 182 -3.40 -4.22 -12.54
CA ARG A 182 -4.54 -5.04 -12.97
C ARG A 182 -4.36 -6.50 -12.61
N GLN A 183 -3.14 -7.04 -12.73
CA GLN A 183 -2.85 -8.41 -12.33
C GLN A 183 -3.03 -8.61 -10.83
N LEU A 184 -2.60 -7.63 -10.02
CA LEU A 184 -2.74 -7.68 -8.56
C LEU A 184 -4.20 -7.83 -8.11
N TYR A 185 -5.09 -7.06 -8.73
CA TYR A 185 -6.52 -7.04 -8.39
C TYR A 185 -7.37 -8.00 -9.23
N ARG A 186 -6.76 -8.91 -10.01
CA ARG A 186 -7.45 -9.75 -10.99
C ARG A 186 -8.59 -10.59 -10.38
N VAL A 187 -8.44 -11.05 -9.14
CA VAL A 187 -9.44 -11.90 -8.46
C VAL A 187 -10.78 -11.19 -8.30
N LEU A 188 -10.78 -9.86 -8.15
CA LEU A 188 -11.99 -9.06 -7.96
C LEU A 188 -12.85 -8.93 -9.24
N TYR A 189 -12.33 -9.35 -10.40
CA TYR A 189 -13.15 -9.50 -11.60
C TYR A 189 -14.29 -10.52 -11.41
N LEU A 190 -14.13 -11.52 -10.53
CA LEU A 190 -15.15 -12.54 -10.25
C LEU A 190 -16.43 -11.96 -9.62
N ILE A 191 -16.34 -10.78 -9.03
CA ILE A 191 -17.48 -10.06 -8.44
C ILE A 191 -17.76 -8.75 -9.18
N GLU A 192 -17.27 -8.62 -10.42
CA GLU A 192 -17.48 -7.47 -11.31
C GLU A 192 -17.06 -6.12 -10.71
N THR A 193 -16.10 -6.11 -9.78
CA THR A 193 -15.59 -4.87 -9.20
C THR A 193 -14.94 -3.98 -10.28
N PRO A 194 -15.39 -2.72 -10.44
CA PRO A 194 -14.80 -1.82 -11.41
C PRO A 194 -13.42 -1.33 -10.96
N ILE A 195 -12.45 -1.40 -11.87
CA ILE A 195 -11.11 -0.82 -11.70
C ILE A 195 -11.02 0.45 -12.55
N LEU A 196 -10.90 1.60 -11.87
CA LEU A 196 -10.84 2.93 -12.46
C LEU A 196 -9.38 3.37 -12.59
N PHE A 197 -8.85 3.32 -13.81
CA PHE A 197 -7.54 3.89 -14.13
C PHE A 197 -7.66 5.38 -14.40
N THR A 198 -6.84 6.18 -13.72
CA THR A 198 -6.82 7.64 -13.82
C THR A 198 -5.37 8.17 -13.85
N ARG A 199 -5.22 9.51 -13.82
CA ARG A 199 -3.93 10.16 -13.55
C ARG A 199 -3.60 10.10 -12.06
N LEU A 200 -2.32 10.25 -11.70
CA LEU A 200 -1.88 10.24 -10.30
C LEU A 200 -2.66 11.25 -9.45
N GLU A 201 -2.71 12.49 -9.91
CA GLU A 201 -3.33 13.62 -9.20
C GLU A 201 -4.84 13.44 -9.06
N THR A 202 -5.48 12.84 -10.07
CA THR A 202 -6.91 12.52 -10.02
C THR A 202 -7.20 11.46 -8.97
N SER A 203 -6.41 10.39 -8.93
CA SER A 203 -6.55 9.33 -7.92
C SER A 203 -6.36 9.86 -6.49
N GLU A 204 -5.34 10.70 -6.27
CA GLU A 204 -5.09 11.35 -4.97
C GLU A 204 -6.27 12.24 -4.55
N LEU A 205 -6.81 13.02 -5.49
CA LEU A 205 -7.96 13.89 -5.23
C LEU A 205 -9.23 13.11 -4.87
N ILE A 206 -9.50 11.98 -5.53
CA ILE A 206 -10.71 11.17 -5.30
C ILE A 206 -10.81 10.75 -3.83
N LYS A 207 -9.69 10.38 -3.18
CA LYS A 207 -9.71 9.99 -1.76
C LYS A 207 -10.18 11.14 -0.86
N TYR A 208 -9.60 12.33 -1.03
CA TYR A 208 -9.99 13.51 -0.26
C TYR A 208 -11.43 13.92 -0.58
N ALA A 209 -11.82 13.94 -1.86
CA ALA A 209 -13.18 14.29 -2.26
C ALA A 209 -14.22 13.35 -1.65
N ALA A 210 -13.98 12.04 -1.65
CA ALA A 210 -14.88 11.05 -1.07
C ALA A 210 -15.03 11.24 0.45
N ASN A 211 -13.91 11.35 1.18
CA ASN A 211 -13.95 11.52 2.63
C ASN A 211 -14.59 12.86 3.04
N THR A 212 -14.26 13.96 2.34
CA THR A 212 -14.87 15.28 2.60
C THR A 212 -16.37 15.27 2.34
N PHE A 213 -16.80 14.62 1.25
CA PHE A 213 -18.23 14.50 0.95
C PHE A 213 -18.99 13.68 2.00
N LEU A 214 -18.41 12.57 2.47
CA LEU A 214 -19.01 11.77 3.55
C LEU A 214 -19.09 12.55 4.87
N ALA A 215 -18.07 13.34 5.21
CA ALA A 215 -18.08 14.20 6.39
C ALA A 215 -19.09 15.35 6.31
N THR A 216 -19.54 15.71 5.11
CA THR A 216 -20.55 16.77 4.88
C THR A 216 -21.99 16.26 5.04
N LYS A 217 -22.22 14.94 4.88
CA LYS A 217 -23.54 14.31 5.00
C LYS A 217 -23.95 14.11 6.44
#